data_AF-A0A8E9SPT2-F1
#
_entry.id   AF-A0A8E9SPT2-F1
#
_cell.length_a   1.000
_cell.length_b   1.000
_cell.length_c   1.000
_cell.angle_alpha   90.00
_cell.angle_beta   90.00
_cell.angle_gamma   90.00
#
_symmetry.space_group_name_H-M   'P 1'
#
loop_
_entity.id
_entity.type
_entity.pdbx_description
1 polymer ?
#
loop_
_entity_poly.entity_id
_entity_poly.type
_entity_poly.pdbx_seq_one_letter_code
_entity_poly.pdbx_strand_id
1 'polypeptide(L)'
;MGEIYSNRWTQKNGAAPSKLWVAQIGAMTERQIRLICQQCMERCRAAETWPPDLAEFISLVSESGANAFGLTADAVLAEYRHWRNESWRYSGSDKYPWPQPVLYHICTEMRRTGVEHQMTEGELKRLAERLLAKWTKHVGNGFSIPPVRRQLAAPRHPAGPTPAQLMMEEFRRRKAAGRL
;
A
#
# COMPACT_ATOMS: atom_id res chain seq x y z
N MET A 1 -38.36 20.93 -2.27
CA MET A 1 -37.46 19.79 -1.92
C MET A 1 -36.26 20.17 -1.05
N GLY A 2 -35.71 21.40 -1.11
CA GLY A 2 -34.52 21.78 -0.31
C GLY A 2 -34.71 21.79 1.22
N GLU A 3 -35.88 22.20 1.72
CA GLU A 3 -36.14 22.31 3.17
C GLU A 3 -36.18 20.94 3.88
N ILE A 4 -36.70 19.90 3.20
CA ILE A 4 -36.78 18.53 3.75
C ILE A 4 -35.37 17.98 4.00
N TYR A 5 -34.42 18.29 3.13
CA TYR A 5 -33.03 17.84 3.26
C TYR A 5 -32.26 18.62 4.34
N SER A 6 -32.52 19.93 4.50
CA SER A 6 -31.92 20.76 5.56
C SER A 6 -32.32 20.31 6.96
N ASN A 7 -33.59 19.93 7.15
CA ASN A 7 -34.07 19.44 8.44
C ASN A 7 -33.47 18.08 8.81
N ARG A 8 -33.34 17.16 7.84
CA ARG A 8 -32.67 15.86 8.06
C ARG A 8 -31.18 16.02 8.37
N TRP A 9 -30.50 16.96 7.73
CA TRP A 9 -29.11 17.30 8.08
C TRP A 9 -28.96 17.73 9.52
N THR A 10 -29.77 18.70 9.92
CA THR A 10 -29.69 19.27 11.27
C THR A 10 -29.97 18.22 12.34
N GLN A 11 -30.91 17.30 12.08
CA GLN A 11 -31.19 16.17 12.99
C GLN A 11 -30.00 15.20 13.13
N LYS A 12 -29.26 14.93 12.06
CA LYS A 12 -28.18 13.93 12.05
C LYS A 12 -26.81 14.49 12.43
N ASN A 13 -26.50 15.72 11.98
CA ASN A 13 -25.18 16.34 12.09
C ASN A 13 -25.16 17.62 12.94
N GLY A 14 -26.32 18.12 13.37
CA GLY A 14 -26.45 19.39 14.07
C GLY A 14 -26.50 20.61 13.14
N ALA A 15 -26.67 21.78 13.75
CA ALA A 15 -26.84 23.05 13.02
C ALA A 15 -25.54 23.59 12.38
N ALA A 16 -24.38 23.09 12.79
CA ALA A 16 -23.08 23.50 12.27
C ALA A 16 -22.13 22.30 12.14
N PRO A 17 -21.22 22.29 11.14
CA PRO A 17 -20.26 21.23 10.97
C PRO A 17 -19.26 21.19 12.13
N SER A 18 -18.97 19.98 12.62
CA SER A 18 -17.96 19.78 13.67
C SER A 18 -16.55 20.10 13.16
N LYS A 19 -15.59 20.31 14.08
CA LYS A 19 -14.18 20.52 13.71
C LYS A 19 -13.60 19.35 12.90
N LEU A 20 -14.08 18.13 13.13
CA LEU A 20 -13.68 16.94 12.38
C LEU A 20 -14.18 16.98 10.94
N TRP A 21 -15.44 17.41 10.72
CA TRP A 21 -15.98 17.64 9.38
C TRP A 21 -15.14 18.65 8.60
N VAL A 22 -14.83 19.79 9.23
CA VAL A 22 -14.02 20.86 8.62
C VAL A 22 -12.61 20.36 8.28
N ALA A 23 -11.95 19.66 9.21
CA ALA A 23 -10.62 19.12 8.99
C ALA A 23 -10.59 18.08 7.85
N GLN A 24 -11.58 17.17 7.81
CA GLN A 24 -11.64 16.13 6.79
C GLN A 24 -11.84 16.73 5.39
N ILE A 25 -12.79 17.65 5.22
CA ILE A 25 -13.01 18.31 3.93
C ILE A 25 -11.81 19.18 3.54
N GLY A 26 -11.22 19.90 4.50
CA GLY A 26 -10.05 20.76 4.25
C GLY A 26 -8.78 19.99 3.84
N ALA A 27 -8.68 18.71 4.18
CA ALA A 27 -7.57 17.85 3.76
C ALA A 27 -7.72 17.29 2.34
N MET A 28 -8.90 17.47 1.71
CA MET A 28 -9.22 16.89 0.41
C MET A 28 -9.05 17.91 -0.72
N THR A 29 -8.59 17.44 -1.87
CA THR A 29 -8.56 18.24 -3.10
C THR A 29 -9.97 18.43 -3.66
N GLU A 30 -10.17 19.45 -4.49
CA GLU A 30 -11.46 19.67 -5.15
C GLU A 30 -11.94 18.44 -5.95
N ARG A 31 -11.02 17.73 -6.61
CA ARG A 31 -11.33 16.49 -7.33
C ARG A 31 -11.85 15.40 -6.40
N GLN A 32 -11.22 15.23 -5.24
CA GLN A 32 -11.65 14.27 -4.23
C GLN A 32 -13.01 14.66 -3.65
N ILE A 33 -13.25 15.94 -3.36
CA ILE A 33 -14.57 16.42 -2.90
C ILE A 33 -15.65 16.11 -3.95
N ARG A 34 -15.41 16.41 -5.24
CA ARG A 34 -16.35 16.10 -6.33
C ARG A 34 -16.66 14.60 -6.41
N LEU A 35 -15.65 13.74 -6.25
CA LEU A 35 -15.83 12.28 -6.26
C LEU A 35 -16.76 11.83 -5.13
N ILE A 36 -16.55 12.30 -3.90
CA ILE A 36 -17.40 11.95 -2.76
C ILE A 36 -18.82 12.50 -2.95
N CYS A 37 -18.96 13.74 -3.41
CA CYS A 37 -20.27 14.32 -3.69
C CYS A 37 -21.04 13.51 -4.73
N GLN A 38 -20.37 12.99 -5.77
CA GLN A 38 -21.00 12.12 -6.76
C GLN A 38 -21.51 10.82 -6.12
N GLN A 39 -20.69 10.14 -5.32
CA GLN A 39 -21.10 8.91 -4.64
C GLN A 39 -22.23 9.15 -3.63
N CYS A 40 -22.18 10.26 -2.90
CA CYS A 40 -23.28 10.72 -2.07
C CYS A 40 -24.59 10.85 -2.86
N MET A 41 -24.55 11.46 -4.05
CA MET A 41 -25.73 11.56 -4.92
C MET A 41 -26.21 10.20 -5.45
N GLU A 42 -25.30 9.27 -5.76
CA GLU A 42 -25.65 7.92 -6.18
C GLU A 42 -26.37 7.14 -5.07
N ARG A 43 -25.88 7.23 -3.83
CA ARG A 43 -26.53 6.64 -2.65
C ARG A 43 -27.92 7.24 -2.40
N CYS A 44 -28.07 8.56 -2.54
CA CYS A 44 -29.39 9.21 -2.49
C CYS A 44 -30.36 8.65 -3.55
N ARG A 45 -29.87 8.43 -4.78
CA ARG A 45 -30.69 7.86 -5.87
C ARG A 45 -31.07 6.40 -5.60
N ALA A 46 -30.20 5.65 -4.92
CA ALA A 46 -30.46 4.28 -4.49
C ALA A 46 -31.39 4.18 -3.25
N ALA A 47 -32.00 5.29 -2.82
CA ALA A 47 -32.83 5.39 -1.63
C ALA A 47 -32.10 5.03 -0.31
N GLU A 48 -30.77 5.12 -0.29
CA GLU A 48 -30.01 5.01 0.95
C GLU A 48 -30.16 6.28 1.82
N THR A 49 -29.80 6.16 3.09
CA THR A 49 -29.95 7.24 4.08
C THR A 49 -29.17 8.48 3.67
N TRP A 50 -29.89 9.61 3.53
CA TRP A 50 -29.32 10.94 3.38
C TRP A 50 -29.83 11.89 4.47
N PRO A 51 -28.98 12.76 5.02
CA PRO A 51 -27.55 12.93 4.71
C PRO A 51 -26.65 11.91 5.42
N PRO A 52 -25.40 11.74 4.95
CA PRO A 52 -24.43 10.97 5.69
C PRO A 52 -24.12 11.64 7.04
N ASP A 53 -23.95 10.85 8.09
CA ASP A 53 -23.22 11.34 9.26
C ASP A 53 -21.70 11.30 9.02
N LEU A 54 -20.93 11.77 9.99
CA LEU A 54 -19.47 11.81 9.88
C LEU A 54 -18.86 10.41 9.69
N ALA A 55 -19.40 9.37 10.35
CA ALA A 55 -18.87 8.02 10.25
C ALA A 55 -19.16 7.42 8.87
N GLU A 56 -20.40 7.55 8.39
CA GLU A 56 -20.79 7.14 7.04
C GLU A 56 -19.99 7.89 5.97
N PHE A 57 -19.71 9.18 6.17
CA PHE A 57 -18.87 9.97 5.28
C PHE A 57 -17.41 9.48 5.26
N ILE A 58 -16.81 9.22 6.42
CA ILE A 58 -15.43 8.70 6.50
C ILE A 58 -15.32 7.31 5.85
N SER A 59 -16.33 6.47 6.03
CA SER A 59 -16.42 5.17 5.34
C SER A 59 -16.46 5.36 3.82
N LEU A 60 -17.31 6.27 3.33
CA LEU A 60 -17.39 6.59 1.90
C LEU A 60 -16.07 7.11 1.34
N VAL A 61 -15.38 8.00 2.08
CA VAL A 61 -14.04 8.48 1.70
C VAL A 61 -13.06 7.32 1.58
N SER A 62 -13.08 6.39 2.53
CA SER A 62 -12.18 5.23 2.54
C SER A 62 -12.45 4.27 1.37
N GLU A 63 -13.71 4.09 1.00
CA GLU A 63 -14.15 3.23 -0.11
C GLU A 63 -13.90 3.86 -1.49
N SER A 64 -13.97 5.19 -1.60
CA SER A 64 -13.81 5.93 -2.85
C SER A 64 -12.37 6.00 -3.37
N GLY A 65 -11.38 5.77 -2.50
CA GLY A 65 -9.98 6.03 -2.81
C GLY A 65 -9.63 7.51 -2.87
N ALA A 66 -10.44 8.38 -2.25
CA ALA A 66 -10.19 9.82 -2.14
C ALA A 66 -9.05 10.14 -1.15
N ASN A 67 -7.85 9.66 -1.46
CA ASN A 67 -6.59 9.91 -0.78
C ASN A 67 -5.51 10.32 -1.78
N ALA A 68 -4.32 10.64 -1.28
CA ALA A 68 -3.19 11.12 -2.09
C ALA A 68 -2.76 10.15 -3.21
N PHE A 69 -3.11 8.87 -3.12
CA PHE A 69 -2.71 7.83 -4.08
C PHE A 69 -3.81 7.44 -5.06
N GLY A 70 -5.06 7.84 -4.81
CA GLY A 70 -6.20 7.40 -5.61
C GLY A 70 -6.48 5.89 -5.49
N LEU A 71 -6.10 5.27 -4.36
CA LEU A 71 -6.17 3.82 -4.16
C LEU A 71 -7.24 3.47 -3.13
N THR A 72 -7.92 2.34 -3.33
CA THR A 72 -8.80 1.71 -2.33
C THR A 72 -8.08 0.53 -1.68
N ALA A 73 -8.55 0.06 -0.53
CA ALA A 73 -8.02 -1.16 0.08
C ALA A 73 -8.22 -2.39 -0.81
N ASP A 74 -9.31 -2.45 -1.58
CA ASP A 74 -9.55 -3.53 -2.55
C ASP A 74 -8.56 -3.47 -3.72
N ALA A 75 -8.21 -2.27 -4.20
CA ALA A 75 -7.17 -2.10 -5.22
C ALA A 75 -5.79 -2.54 -4.71
N VAL A 76 -5.45 -2.22 -3.45
CA VAL A 76 -4.21 -2.68 -2.79
C VAL A 76 -4.20 -4.21 -2.67
N LEU A 77 -5.33 -4.83 -2.29
CA LEU A 77 -5.45 -6.29 -2.21
C LEU A 77 -5.35 -6.96 -3.59
N ALA A 78 -5.94 -6.34 -4.62
CA ALA A 78 -5.83 -6.82 -5.99
C ALA A 78 -4.38 -6.80 -6.46
N GLU A 79 -3.66 -5.71 -6.24
CA GLU A 79 -2.22 -5.61 -6.54
C GLU A 79 -1.41 -6.62 -5.74
N TYR A 80 -1.69 -6.77 -4.44
CA TYR A 80 -1.02 -7.76 -3.59
C TYR A 80 -1.19 -9.18 -4.13
N ARG A 81 -2.40 -9.55 -4.55
CA ARG A 81 -2.68 -10.87 -5.16
C ARG A 81 -1.94 -11.04 -6.50
N HIS A 82 -2.00 -10.02 -7.36
CA HIS A 82 -1.30 -10.05 -8.64
C HIS A 82 0.21 -10.22 -8.44
N TRP A 83 0.82 -9.39 -7.59
CA TRP A 83 2.23 -9.50 -7.23
C TRP A 83 2.56 -10.88 -6.64
N ARG A 84 1.76 -11.43 -5.72
CA ARG A 84 2.00 -12.80 -5.20
C ARG A 84 2.03 -13.85 -6.30
N ASN A 85 1.15 -13.75 -7.28
CA ASN A 85 1.03 -14.72 -8.37
C ASN A 85 2.10 -14.55 -9.46
N GLU A 86 2.66 -13.36 -9.62
CA GLU A 86 3.65 -13.05 -10.67
C GLU A 86 5.07 -12.83 -10.15
N SER A 87 5.25 -12.68 -8.83
CA SER A 87 6.54 -12.34 -8.20
C SER A 87 7.66 -13.32 -8.53
N TRP A 88 7.34 -14.59 -8.77
CA TRP A 88 8.30 -15.63 -9.16
C TRP A 88 9.00 -15.35 -10.50
N ARG A 89 8.41 -14.51 -11.37
CA ARG A 89 9.01 -14.09 -12.64
C ARG A 89 10.15 -13.09 -12.45
N TYR A 90 10.27 -12.53 -11.25
CA TYR A 90 11.24 -11.49 -10.92
C TYR A 90 12.20 -12.01 -9.86
N SER A 91 13.47 -11.59 -9.91
CA SER A 91 14.48 -12.01 -8.94
C SER A 91 14.25 -11.47 -7.52
N GLY A 92 13.29 -10.57 -7.36
CA GLY A 92 12.95 -9.92 -6.10
C GLY A 92 11.80 -8.93 -6.23
N SER A 93 11.17 -8.60 -5.11
CA SER A 93 10.08 -7.63 -5.04
C SER A 93 10.50 -6.23 -5.50
N ASP A 94 11.78 -5.87 -5.41
CA ASP A 94 12.34 -4.60 -5.88
C ASP A 94 12.43 -4.52 -7.42
N LYS A 95 12.33 -5.66 -8.12
CA LYS A 95 12.36 -5.75 -9.58
C LYS A 95 10.96 -5.86 -10.21
N TYR A 96 9.95 -6.14 -9.40
CA TYR A 96 8.57 -6.18 -9.86
C TYR A 96 8.11 -4.76 -10.29
N PRO A 97 7.38 -4.62 -11.41
CA PRO A 97 6.97 -3.33 -11.96
C PRO A 97 5.77 -2.75 -11.20
N TRP A 98 5.99 -2.26 -9.98
CA TRP A 98 4.94 -1.65 -9.17
C TRP A 98 4.30 -0.44 -9.87
N PRO A 99 2.95 -0.36 -9.95
CA PRO A 99 2.26 0.78 -10.53
C PRO A 99 2.54 2.10 -9.80
N GLN A 100 2.70 2.02 -8.48
CA GLN A 100 3.07 3.14 -7.63
C GLN A 100 4.09 2.69 -6.58
N PRO A 101 5.09 3.53 -6.22
CA PRO A 101 6.07 3.18 -5.19
C PRO A 101 5.46 2.83 -3.83
N VAL A 102 4.31 3.42 -3.48
CA VAL A 102 3.63 3.13 -2.21
C VAL A 102 3.13 1.68 -2.13
N LEU A 103 2.74 1.10 -3.27
CA LEU A 103 2.24 -0.28 -3.34
C LEU A 103 3.35 -1.27 -3.01
N TYR A 104 4.60 -1.01 -3.42
CA TYR A 104 5.75 -1.81 -2.99
C TYR A 104 5.80 -1.90 -1.46
N HIS A 105 5.85 -0.74 -0.78
CA HIS A 105 5.95 -0.70 0.68
C HIS A 105 4.76 -1.36 1.37
N ILE A 106 3.54 -1.08 0.91
CA ILE A 106 2.33 -1.65 1.49
C ILE A 106 2.30 -3.17 1.29
N CYS A 107 2.46 -3.66 0.07
CA CYS A 107 2.35 -5.08 -0.24
C CYS A 107 3.48 -5.91 0.39
N THR A 108 4.70 -5.38 0.48
CA THR A 108 5.80 -6.08 1.18
C THR A 108 5.53 -6.19 2.68
N GLU A 109 5.00 -5.13 3.29
CA GLU A 109 4.60 -5.12 4.71
C GLU A 109 3.44 -6.10 4.95
N MET A 110 2.43 -6.09 4.08
CA MET A 110 1.32 -7.04 4.13
C MET A 110 1.79 -8.50 4.05
N ARG A 111 2.78 -8.81 3.21
CA ARG A 111 3.33 -10.17 3.13
C ARG A 111 4.00 -10.58 4.44
N ARG A 112 4.82 -9.70 5.01
CA ARG A 112 5.53 -9.96 6.28
C ARG A 112 4.54 -10.19 7.41
N THR A 113 3.70 -9.20 7.68
CA THR A 113 2.71 -9.24 8.77
C THR A 113 1.67 -10.32 8.55
N GLY A 114 1.22 -10.54 7.32
CA GLY A 114 0.24 -11.58 6.99
C GLY A 114 0.76 -13.00 7.23
N VAL A 115 2.04 -13.26 6.94
CA VAL A 115 2.68 -14.55 7.22
C VAL A 115 2.95 -14.73 8.71
N GLU A 116 3.50 -13.70 9.38
CA GLU A 116 3.81 -13.73 10.81
C GLU A 116 2.57 -13.99 11.68
N HIS A 117 1.41 -13.46 11.28
CA HIS A 117 0.16 -13.55 12.05
C HIS A 117 -0.89 -14.51 11.46
N GLN A 118 -0.58 -15.26 10.40
CA GLN A 118 -1.52 -16.18 9.75
C GLN A 118 -2.90 -15.55 9.43
N MET A 119 -2.88 -14.33 8.90
CA MET A 119 -4.10 -13.52 8.73
C MET A 119 -5.06 -14.11 7.70
N THR A 120 -6.35 -14.01 8.00
CA THR A 120 -7.45 -14.26 7.06
C THR A 120 -7.56 -13.14 6.01
N GLU A 121 -8.35 -13.36 4.96
CA GLU A 121 -8.56 -12.34 3.92
C GLU A 121 -9.18 -11.05 4.46
N GLY A 122 -10.14 -11.14 5.39
CA GLY A 122 -10.74 -9.98 6.03
C GLY A 122 -9.75 -9.19 6.90
N GLU A 123 -8.85 -9.89 7.60
CA GLU A 123 -7.78 -9.25 8.36
C GLU A 123 -6.73 -8.60 7.46
N LEU A 124 -6.40 -9.22 6.32
CA LEU A 124 -5.54 -8.63 5.30
C LEU A 124 -6.16 -7.35 4.71
N LYS A 125 -7.47 -7.33 4.47
CA LYS A 125 -8.18 -6.11 4.04
C LYS A 125 -8.04 -4.99 5.06
N ARG A 126 -8.32 -5.27 6.34
CA ARG A 126 -8.14 -4.30 7.43
C ARG A 126 -6.69 -3.86 7.59
N LEU A 127 -5.72 -4.73 7.32
CA LEU A 127 -4.31 -4.36 7.30
C LEU A 127 -4.00 -3.42 6.13
N ALA A 128 -4.51 -3.68 4.93
CA ALA A 128 -4.37 -2.81 3.77
C ALA A 128 -4.95 -1.41 4.05
N GLU A 129 -6.15 -1.32 4.63
CA GLU A 129 -6.79 -0.06 5.04
C GLU A 129 -5.90 0.72 6.01
N ARG A 130 -5.39 0.07 7.06
CA ARG A 130 -4.51 0.70 8.05
C ARG A 130 -3.20 1.19 7.45
N LEU A 131 -2.56 0.38 6.60
CA LEU A 131 -1.30 0.76 5.94
C LEU A 131 -1.52 1.91 4.96
N LEU A 132 -2.62 1.90 4.21
CA LEU A 132 -2.97 2.97 3.28
C LEU A 132 -3.24 4.28 4.03
N ALA A 133 -3.97 4.24 5.14
CA ALA A 133 -4.21 5.39 6.00
C ALA A 133 -2.89 5.94 6.58
N LYS A 134 -1.99 5.05 7.03
CA LYS A 134 -0.65 5.42 7.52
C LYS A 134 0.15 6.16 6.45
N TRP A 135 0.21 5.64 5.22
CA TRP A 135 0.95 6.28 4.12
C TRP A 135 0.29 7.58 3.65
N THR A 136 -1.03 7.65 3.68
CA THR A 136 -1.76 8.89 3.36
C THR A 136 -1.41 9.98 4.36
N LYS A 137 -1.40 9.66 5.66
CA LYS A 137 -0.95 10.58 6.71
C LYS A 137 0.52 10.97 6.55
N HIS A 138 1.39 10.02 6.20
CA HIS A 138 2.81 10.27 5.96
C HIS A 138 3.02 11.32 4.87
N VAL A 139 2.33 11.20 3.74
CA VAL A 139 2.38 12.18 2.66
C VAL A 139 1.70 13.50 3.04
N GLY A 140 0.57 13.43 3.76
CA GLY A 140 -0.12 14.63 4.28
C GLY A 140 0.75 15.46 5.24
N ASN A 141 1.68 14.82 5.94
CA ASN A 141 2.68 15.50 6.77
C ASN A 141 3.87 16.07 5.97
N GLY A 142 3.84 16.01 4.63
CA GLY A 142 4.88 16.53 3.75
C GLY A 142 6.05 15.58 3.48
N PHE A 143 6.00 14.33 3.94
CA PHE A 143 7.06 13.37 3.67
C PHE A 143 6.88 12.69 2.30
N SER A 144 8.00 12.48 1.59
CA SER A 144 8.00 11.73 0.34
C SER A 144 7.90 10.22 0.56
N ILE A 145 7.31 9.51 -0.41
CA ILE A 145 7.38 8.04 -0.46
C ILE A 145 8.81 7.64 -0.86
N PRO A 146 9.50 6.79 -0.09
CA PRO A 146 10.82 6.29 -0.46
C PRO A 146 10.76 5.55 -1.81
N PRO A 147 11.70 5.79 -2.74
CA PRO A 147 11.74 5.04 -3.98
C PRO A 147 12.02 3.57 -3.72
N VAL A 148 11.56 2.69 -4.60
CA VAL A 148 11.88 1.25 -4.57
C VAL A 148 13.38 1.10 -4.85
N ARG A 149 14.18 0.94 -3.79
CA ARG A 149 15.64 0.84 -3.90
C ARG A 149 16.01 -0.55 -4.40
N ARG A 150 16.50 -0.61 -5.64
CA ARG A 150 17.12 -1.81 -6.21
C ARG A 150 18.41 -2.07 -5.45
N GLN A 151 18.54 -3.24 -4.85
CA GLN A 151 19.78 -3.60 -4.16
C GLN A 151 20.93 -3.57 -5.18
N LEU A 152 21.95 -2.76 -4.91
CA LEU A 152 23.18 -2.78 -5.70
C LEU A 152 23.83 -4.15 -5.51
N ALA A 153 24.37 -4.72 -6.58
CA ALA A 153 25.10 -5.98 -6.49
C ALA A 153 26.20 -5.82 -5.43
N ALA A 154 26.28 -6.76 -4.49
CA ALA A 154 27.35 -6.76 -3.51
C ALA A 154 28.70 -6.76 -4.26
N PRO A 155 29.72 -6.03 -3.78
CA PRO A 155 31.05 -6.09 -4.35
C PRO A 155 31.49 -7.55 -4.44
N ARG A 156 31.71 -8.03 -5.67
CA ARG A 156 32.27 -9.37 -5.88
C ARG A 156 33.77 -9.28 -5.56
N HIS A 157 34.15 -9.63 -4.35
CA HIS A 157 35.54 -9.95 -4.07
C HIS A 157 35.91 -11.19 -4.91
N PRO A 158 37.06 -11.19 -5.60
CA PRO A 158 37.51 -12.38 -6.31
C PRO A 158 37.58 -13.52 -5.29
N ALA A 159 36.87 -14.62 -5.55
CA ALA A 159 37.00 -15.80 -4.74
C ALA A 159 38.46 -16.25 -4.85
N GLY A 160 39.20 -16.18 -3.74
CA GLY A 160 40.54 -16.75 -3.67
C GLY A 160 40.51 -18.24 -4.04
N PRO A 161 41.68 -18.86 -4.29
CA PRO A 161 41.74 -20.25 -4.67
C PRO A 161 41.01 -21.11 -3.64
N THR A 162 40.09 -21.94 -4.12
CA THR A 162 39.35 -22.85 -3.23
C THR A 162 40.33 -23.87 -2.62
N PRO A 163 40.03 -24.45 -1.45
CA PRO A 163 40.88 -25.49 -0.87
C PRO A 163 41.18 -26.65 -1.83
N ALA A 164 40.21 -27.03 -2.67
CA ALA A 164 40.38 -28.04 -3.71
C ALA A 164 41.37 -27.61 -4.80
N GLN A 165 41.38 -26.33 -5.19
CA GLN A 165 42.34 -25.78 -6.14
C GLN A 165 43.76 -25.78 -5.55
N LEU A 166 43.91 -25.41 -4.27
CA LEU A 166 45.20 -25.48 -3.57
C LEU A 166 45.72 -26.92 -3.50
N MET A 167 44.87 -27.88 -3.14
CA MET A 167 45.24 -29.31 -3.11
C MET A 167 45.62 -29.84 -4.50
N MET A 168 44.91 -29.44 -5.55
CA MET A 168 45.23 -29.82 -6.93
C MET A 168 46.55 -29.22 -7.39
N GLU A 169 46.85 -27.97 -7.02
CA GLU A 169 48.15 -27.35 -7.30
C GLU A 169 49.29 -28.05 -6.56
N GLU A 170 49.11 -28.40 -5.29
CA GLU A 170 50.09 -29.18 -4.54
C GLU A 170 50.32 -30.56 -5.16
N PHE A 171 49.25 -31.25 -5.55
CA PHE A 171 49.34 -32.52 -6.26
C PHE A 171 50.14 -32.38 -7.56
N ARG A 172 49.83 -31.37 -8.38
CA ARG A 172 50.56 -31.09 -9.63
C ARG A 172 52.03 -30.78 -9.37
N ARG A 173 52.35 -30.01 -8.32
CA ARG A 173 53.74 -29.72 -7.91
C ARG A 173 54.49 -30.98 -7.49
N ARG A 174 53.88 -31.84 -6.68
CA ARG A 174 54.48 -33.10 -6.22
C ARG A 174 54.72 -34.07 -7.38
N LYS A 175 53.78 -34.16 -8.32
CA LYS A 175 53.91 -34.95 -9.55
C LYS A 175 55.04 -34.44 -10.44
N ALA A 176 55.13 -33.12 -10.66
CA ALA A 176 56.21 -32.52 -11.46
C ALA A 176 57.60 -32.69 -10.84
N ALA A 177 57.68 -32.79 -9.50
CA ALA A 177 58.92 -33.02 -8.77
C ALA A 177 59.30 -34.52 -8.63
N GLY A 178 58.56 -35.44 -9.27
CA GLY A 178 58.82 -36.88 -9.19
C GLY A 178 58.62 -37.49 -7.79
N ARG A 179 57.84 -36.83 -6.92
CA ARG A 179 57.57 -37.25 -5.54
C ARG A 179 56.24 -37.99 -5.38
N LEU A 180 55.62 -38.36 -6.50
CA LEU A 180 54.37 -39.11 -6.66
C LEU A 180 54.45 -39.97 -7.92
#